data_AF-A0A846PC47-F1
#
_entry.id   AF-A0A846PC47-F1
#
_cell.length_a   1.000
_cell.length_b   1.000
_cell.length_c   1.000
_cell.angle_alpha   90.00
_cell.angle_beta   90.00
_cell.angle_gamma   90.00
#
_symmetry.space_group_name_H-M   'P 1'
#
loop_
_entity.id
_entity.type
_entity.pdbx_description
1 polymer ?
#
loop_
_entity_poly.entity_id
_entity_poly.type
_entity_poly.pdbx_seq_one_letter_code
_entity_poly.pdbx_strand_id
1 'polypeptide(L)' 'MNLLEITVRYLRKRVGRETPTFCLDSEFRRYGLSSGEAKEGIRQMMNHGVLYSPREGFVRLVPRYE' A
#
# COMPACT_ATOMS: atom_id res chain seq x y z
N MET A 1 -0.32 8.63 13.12
CA MET A 1 -0.04 7.27 12.63
C MET A 1 0.45 7.37 11.19
N ASN A 2 1.57 6.75 10.83
CA ASN A 2 2.25 7.01 9.55
C ASN A 2 1.79 6.02 8.45
N LEU A 3 1.30 6.52 7.32
CA LEU A 3 0.89 5.71 6.16
C LEU A 3 2.01 4.79 5.65
N LEU A 4 3.26 5.26 5.67
CA LEU A 4 4.42 4.47 5.28
C LEU A 4 4.57 3.24 6.20
N GLU A 5 4.45 3.44 7.50
CA GLU A 5 4.60 2.37 8.49
C GLU A 5 3.50 1.31 8.33
N ILE A 6 2.24 1.73 8.14
CA ILE A 6 1.13 0.81 7.87
C ILE A 6 1.39 0.02 6.59
N THR A 7 1.77 0.70 5.51
CA THR A 7 2.05 0.10 4.20
C THR A 7 3.13 -0.94 4.28
N VAL A 8 4.29 -0.57 4.83
CA VAL A 8 5.45 -1.45 4.97
C VAL A 8 5.12 -2.62 5.88
N ARG A 9 4.51 -2.39 7.04
CA ARG A 9 4.12 -3.46 7.97
C ARG A 9 3.14 -4.45 7.34
N TYR A 10 2.16 -3.96 6.58
CA TYR A 10 1.14 -4.81 5.95
C TYR A 10 1.74 -5.66 4.82
N LEU A 11 2.53 -5.04 3.96
CA LEU A 11 3.09 -5.68 2.76
C LEU A 11 4.37 -6.47 3.03
N ARG A 12 5.11 -6.19 4.11
CA ARG A 12 6.26 -7.01 4.55
C ARG A 12 5.87 -8.46 4.81
N LYS A 13 4.68 -8.68 5.36
CA LYS A 13 4.12 -10.02 5.56
C LYS A 13 3.73 -10.73 4.25
N ARG A 14 3.84 -10.03 3.12
CA ARG A 14 3.43 -10.44 1.77
C ARG A 14 4.54 -10.22 0.74
N VAL A 15 5.79 -10.09 1.20
CA VAL A 15 6.96 -9.91 0.33
C VAL A 15 7.01 -11.03 -0.71
N GLY A 16 7.34 -10.68 -1.95
CA GLY A 16 7.32 -11.61 -3.08
C GLY A 16 5.95 -11.86 -3.71
N ARG A 17 4.85 -11.35 -3.13
CA ARG A 17 3.48 -11.51 -3.68
C ARG A 17 2.88 -10.18 -4.09
N GLU A 18 2.17 -10.20 -5.21
CA GLU A 18 1.32 -9.08 -5.61
C GLU A 18 0.13 -8.96 -4.65
N THR A 19 -0.14 -7.75 -4.18
CA THR A 19 -1.28 -7.48 -3.31
C THR A 19 -2.31 -6.65 -4.07
N PRO A 20 -3.57 -7.08 -4.17
CA PRO A 20 -4.60 -6.25 -4.76
C PRO A 20 -4.71 -4.90 -4.05
N THR A 21 -4.87 -3.80 -4.79
CA THR A 21 -4.97 -2.44 -4.20
C THR A 21 -6.12 -2.33 -3.21
N PHE A 22 -7.24 -3.01 -3.44
CA PHE A 22 -8.38 -3.01 -2.51
C PHE A 22 -8.03 -3.60 -1.13
N CYS A 23 -7.04 -4.50 -1.05
CA CYS A 23 -6.58 -5.06 0.21
C CYS A 23 -5.82 -4.02 1.04
N LEU A 24 -4.99 -3.20 0.40
CA LEU A 24 -4.27 -2.12 1.07
C LEU A 24 -5.21 -0.97 1.44
N ASP A 25 -6.18 -0.66 0.58
CA ASP A 25 -7.26 0.30 0.85
C ASP A 25 -8.06 -0.11 2.09
N SER A 26 -8.45 -1.39 2.16
CA SER A 26 -9.18 -1.93 3.31
C SER A 26 -8.34 -1.86 4.59
N GLU A 27 -7.03 -2.07 4.49
CA GLU A 27 -6.14 -1.94 5.65
C GLU A 27 -6.06 -0.49 6.13
N PHE A 28 -5.89 0.48 5.23
CA PHE A 28 -5.90 1.91 5.61
C PHE A 28 -7.22 2.32 6.26
N ARG A 29 -8.35 1.82 5.76
CA ARG A 29 -9.66 2.08 6.37
C ARG A 29 -9.80 1.48 7.77
N ARG A 30 -9.18 0.33 8.05
CA ARG A 30 -9.13 -0.23 9.43
C ARG A 30 -8.36 0.66 10.41
N TYR A 31 -7.44 1.47 9.88
CA TYR A 31 -6.67 2.45 10.63
C TYR A 31 -7.35 3.84 10.68
N GLY A 32 -8.61 3.94 10.26
CA GLY A 32 -9.44 5.13 10.43
C GLY A 32 -9.47 6.09 9.24
N LEU A 33 -8.83 5.76 8.13
CA LEU A 33 -8.90 6.58 6.91
C LEU A 33 -10.27 6.41 6.22
N SER A 34 -10.79 7.48 5.64
CA SER A 34 -11.92 7.39 4.71
C SER A 34 -11.51 6.68 3.41
N SER A 35 -12.49 6.27 2.60
CA SER A 35 -12.24 5.67 1.28
C SER A 35 -11.44 6.60 0.35
N GLY A 36 -11.69 7.92 0.41
CA GLY A 36 -10.94 8.90 -0.36
C GLY A 36 -9.47 8.99 0.07
N GLU A 37 -9.24 9.11 1.38
CA GLU A 37 -7.89 9.19 1.96
C GLU A 37 -7.10 7.91 1.76
N ALA A 38 -7.74 6.74 1.83
CA ALA A 38 -7.08 5.46 1.59
C ALA A 38 -6.57 5.35 0.14
N LYS A 39 -7.42 5.67 -0.85
CA LYS A 39 -7.03 5.70 -2.26
C LYS A 39 -5.92 6.71 -2.53
N GLU A 40 -6.04 7.91 -1.97
CA GLU A 40 -5.02 8.94 -2.10
C GLU A 40 -3.71 8.53 -1.45
N GLY A 41 -3.75 7.88 -0.28
CA GLY A 41 -2.58 7.32 0.38
C GLY A 41 -1.86 6.29 -0.47
N ILE A 42 -2.58 5.37 -1.13
CA ILE A 42 -1.99 4.40 -2.06
C ILE A 42 -1.32 5.13 -3.23
N ARG A 43 -1.99 6.14 -3.80
CA ARG A 43 -1.45 6.96 -4.90
C ARG A 43 -0.16 7.67 -4.48
N GLN A 44 -0.14 8.27 -3.30
CA GLN A 44 1.06 8.91 -2.74
C GLN A 44 2.20 7.91 -2.54
N MET A 45 1.92 6.73 -2.00
CA MET A 45 2.94 5.69 -1.82
C MET A 45 3.53 5.20 -3.15
N MET A 46 2.74 5.15 -4.22
CA MET A 46 3.24 4.89 -5.57
C MET A 46 4.11 6.06 -6.08
N ASN A 47 3.65 7.30 -5.94
CA ASN A 47 4.40 8.49 -6.38
C ASN A 47 5.74 8.67 -5.64
N HIS A 48 5.80 8.32 -4.36
CA HIS A 48 7.02 8.38 -3.56
C HIS A 48 7.94 7.15 -3.76
N GLY A 49 7.56 6.22 -4.65
CA GLY A 49 8.34 5.02 -4.94
C GLY A 49 8.47 4.08 -3.75
N VAL A 50 7.45 4.03 -2.89
CA VAL A 50 7.29 3.04 -1.82
C VAL A 50 6.61 1.79 -2.37
N LEU A 51 5.62 2.01 -3.23
CA LEU A 51 4.91 0.97 -3.96
C LEU A 51 5.20 1.06 -5.45
N TYR A 52 5.07 -0.08 -6.13
CA TYR A 52 4.96 -0.13 -7.58
C TYR A 52 3.77 -0.99 -7.99
N SER A 53 3.21 -0.71 -9.17
CA SER A 53 2.11 -1.47 -9.76
C SER A 53 2.66 -2.47 -10.78
N PRO A 54 2.76 -3.77 -10.45
CA PRO A 54 3.23 -4.77 -11.41
C PRO A 54 2.21 -5.01 -12.54
N ARG A 55 0.92 -4.83 -12.24
CA ARG A 55 -0.22 -4.88 -13.17
C ARG A 55 -1.40 -4.13 -12.59
N GLU A 56 -2.33 -3.74 -13.45
CA GLU A 56 -3.53 -2.99 -13.08
C GLU A 56 -4.28 -3.64 -11.90
N GLY A 57 -4.57 -2.84 -10.86
CA GLY A 57 -5.27 -3.31 -9.66
C GLY A 57 -4.40 -4.01 -8.61
N PHE A 58 -3.08 -4.10 -8.80
CA PHE A 58 -2.15 -4.72 -7.85
C PHE A 58 -1.03 -3.76 -7.46
N VAL A 59 -0.48 -3.95 -6.26
CA VAL A 59 0.67 -3.23 -5.73
C VAL A 59 1.66 -4.19 -5.07
N ARG A 60 2.92 -3.80 -5.07
CA ARG A 60 4.00 -4.42 -4.30
C ARG A 60 4.87 -3.36 -3.65
N LEU A 61 5.49 -3.72 -2.52
CA LEU A 61 6.57 -2.92 -1.95
C LEU A 61 7.74 -2.88 -2.92
N VAL A 62 8.30 -1.71 -3.15
CA VAL A 62 9.57 -1.57 -3.86
C VAL A 62 10.67 -2.31 -3.04
N PRO A 63 11.57 -3.08 -3.68
CA PRO A 63 12.54 -3.95 -2.98
C PRO A 63 13.34 -3.30 -1.84
N ARG A 64 13.65 -1.99 -1.94
CA ARG A 64 14.36 -1.24 -0.88
C ARG A 64 13.58 -1.11 0.44
N TYR A 65 12.27 -1.37 0.42
CA TYR A 65 11.38 -1.31 1.58
C TYR A 65 10.89 -2.71 2.02
N GLU A 66 11.34 -3.79 1.37
CA GLU A 66 11.09 -5.17 1.82
C GLU A 66 11.81 -5.47 3.15
#